data_AF-A0A531MW46-F1
#
_entry.id   AF-A0A531MW46-F1
#
_cell.length_a   1.000
_cell.length_b   1.000
_cell.length_c   1.000
_cell.angle_alpha   90.00
_cell.angle_beta   90.00
_cell.angle_gamma   90.00
#
_symmetry.space_group_name_H-M   'P 1'
#
loop_
_entity.id
_entity.type
_entity.pdbx_description
1 polymer ?
#
loop_
_entity_poly.entity_id
_entity_poly.type
_entity_poly.pdbx_seq_one_letter_code
_entity_poly.pdbx_strand_id
1 'polypeptide(L)'
;MAAPGYTDVDKAEDVKALHSMGYAQELERRLSRFSNFAVSFSIICILSGGINSLAQATSGAGGIGIGIGWLVGCFVSLTFAVAMSQISSAYPTAGGLYHWGSILGNRGTGWVTAWLNLLGLITVLGAINVGTWTFFVGAFGPALGIEGTLTNQMIFLVIIT
;
A
#
# COMPACT_ATOMS: atom_id res chain seq x y z
N MET A 1 21.93 9.45 -1.03
CA MET A 1 22.39 10.78 -0.61
C MET A 1 21.48 11.21 0.52
N ALA A 2 21.98 11.25 1.76
CA ALA A 2 21.18 11.62 2.94
C ALA A 2 20.57 13.02 2.74
N ALA A 3 19.35 13.23 3.25
CA ALA A 3 18.66 14.52 3.11
C ALA A 3 19.56 15.67 3.63
N PRO A 4 19.71 16.77 2.89
CA PRO A 4 20.52 17.89 3.34
C PRO A 4 19.90 18.46 4.61
N GLY A 5 20.64 18.42 5.73
CA GLY A 5 20.21 18.93 7.03
C GLY A 5 19.95 17.90 8.13
N TYR A 6 20.45 16.66 8.04
CA TYR A 6 20.46 15.73 9.18
C TYR A 6 21.77 15.90 9.96
N THR A 7 21.71 16.65 11.07
CA THR A 7 22.87 16.96 11.91
C THR A 7 23.15 15.81 12.88
N ASP A 8 24.39 15.72 13.40
CA ASP A 8 24.74 14.68 14.37
C ASP A 8 24.01 14.84 15.72
N VAL A 9 23.42 16.02 15.97
CA VAL A 9 22.54 16.28 17.11
C VAL A 9 21.18 15.59 16.91
N ASP A 10 20.61 15.66 15.69
CA ASP A 10 19.36 14.97 15.34
C ASP A 10 19.54 13.44 15.43
N LYS A 11 20.71 12.92 15.04
CA LYS A 11 21.06 11.51 15.23
C LYS A 11 21.06 11.12 16.70
N ALA A 12 21.67 11.92 17.56
CA ALA A 12 21.75 11.63 18.99
C ALA A 12 20.36 11.65 19.65
N GLU A 13 19.47 12.55 19.24
CA GLU A 13 18.07 12.57 19.71
C GLU A 13 17.25 11.38 19.20
N ASP A 14 17.36 11.01 17.92
CA ASP A 14 16.71 9.82 17.35
C ASP A 14 17.21 8.54 18.04
N VAL A 15 18.53 8.40 18.25
CA VAL A 15 19.13 7.26 18.97
C VAL A 15 18.60 7.21 20.41
N LYS A 16 18.51 8.36 21.09
CA LYS A 16 18.03 8.45 22.47
C LYS A 16 16.54 8.12 22.57
N ALA A 17 15.73 8.55 21.61
CA ALA A 17 14.33 8.18 21.50
C ALA A 17 14.18 6.67 21.25
N LEU A 18 14.94 6.08 20.31
CA LEU A 18 14.92 4.65 20.03
C LEU A 18 15.38 3.80 21.23
N HIS A 19 16.47 4.21 21.89
CA HIS A 19 16.97 3.54 23.10
C HIS A 19 15.99 3.65 24.27
N SER A 20 15.29 4.78 24.42
CA SER A 20 14.24 4.93 25.44
C SER A 20 13.05 3.98 25.22
N MET A 21 12.85 3.53 23.97
CA MET A 21 11.86 2.52 23.59
C MET A 21 12.44 1.08 23.56
N GLY A 22 13.70 0.90 23.97
CA GLY A 22 14.36 -0.41 24.01
C GLY A 22 14.80 -0.95 22.64
N TYR A 23 14.83 -0.11 21.61
CA TYR A 23 15.24 -0.49 20.25
C TYR A 23 16.62 0.10 19.91
N ALA A 24 17.52 -0.73 19.38
CA ALA A 24 18.77 -0.26 18.79
C ALA A 24 18.50 0.37 17.41
N GLN A 25 19.13 1.49 17.10
CA GLN A 25 19.02 2.13 15.80
C GLN A 25 19.83 1.35 14.75
N GLU A 26 19.17 0.38 14.09
CA GLU A 26 19.79 -0.51 13.09
C GLU A 26 19.72 0.06 11.65
N LEU A 27 18.82 1.01 11.37
CA LEU A 27 18.65 1.60 10.02
C LEU A 27 19.21 3.02 9.94
N GLU A 28 20.18 3.22 9.05
CA GLU A 28 20.69 4.53 8.64
C GLU A 28 19.62 5.30 7.86
N ARG A 29 19.34 6.56 8.26
CA ARG A 29 18.31 7.42 7.64
C ARG A 29 18.73 7.90 6.25
N ARG A 30 18.67 7.01 5.26
CA ARG A 30 19.13 7.26 3.87
C ARG A 30 18.02 7.70 2.91
N LEU A 31 16.75 7.56 3.30
CA LEU A 31 15.61 7.91 2.46
C LEU A 31 15.32 9.41 2.56
N SER A 32 15.52 10.12 1.46
CA SER A 32 15.10 11.52 1.31
C SER A 32 13.57 11.61 1.20
N ARG A 33 13.00 12.78 1.49
CA ARG A 33 11.55 13.05 1.39
C ARG A 33 10.98 12.68 0.00
N PHE A 34 11.74 12.96 -1.06
CA PHE A 34 11.38 12.57 -2.43
C PHE A 34 11.41 11.06 -2.64
N SER A 35 12.37 10.36 -2.03
CA SER A 35 12.46 8.90 -2.12
C SER A 35 11.29 8.22 -1.41
N ASN A 36 10.89 8.71 -0.22
CA ASN A 36 9.71 8.19 0.47
C ASN A 36 8.42 8.45 -0.34
N PHE A 37 8.27 9.64 -0.93
CA PHE A 37 7.14 9.93 -1.81
C PHE A 37 7.10 9.01 -3.03
N ALA A 38 8.23 8.81 -3.71
CA ALA A 38 8.33 7.93 -4.87
C ALA A 38 7.99 6.47 -4.52
N VAL A 39 8.44 5.98 -3.36
CA VAL A 39 8.09 4.64 -2.88
C VAL A 39 6.59 4.53 -2.61
N SER A 40 5.98 5.50 -1.92
CA SER A 40 4.53 5.51 -1.69
C SER A 40 3.74 5.57 -3.00
N PHE A 41 4.17 6.38 -3.96
CA PHE A 41 3.54 6.49 -5.28
C PHE A 41 3.61 5.18 -6.07
N SER A 42 4.76 4.49 -6.01
CA SER A 42 4.94 3.16 -6.62
C SER A 42 4.01 2.12 -6.01
N ILE A 43 3.86 2.10 -4.68
CA ILE A 43 2.99 1.15 -3.97
C ILE A 43 1.51 1.37 -4.32
N ILE A 44 1.04 2.62 -4.38
CA ILE A 44 -0.37 2.93 -4.67
C ILE A 44 -0.72 2.64 -6.13
N CYS A 45 0.27 2.58 -7.03
CA CYS A 45 0.13 2.22 -8.45
C CYS A 45 -1.17 2.75 -9.09
N ILE A 46 -1.29 4.08 -9.13
CA ILE A 46 -2.49 4.77 -9.62
C ILE A 46 -2.79 4.45 -11.08
N LEU A 47 -1.78 4.08 -11.88
CA LEU A 47 -1.99 3.76 -13.29
C LEU A 47 -2.78 2.45 -13.47
N SER A 48 -2.31 1.35 -12.88
CA SER A 48 -2.99 0.05 -13.00
C SER A 48 -4.29 0.04 -12.20
N GLY A 49 -4.24 0.49 -10.95
CA GLY A 49 -5.42 0.55 -10.08
C GLY A 49 -6.46 1.53 -10.59
N GLY A 50 -6.05 2.71 -11.06
CA GLY A 50 -6.96 3.74 -11.56
C GLY A 50 -7.64 3.35 -12.87
N ILE A 51 -6.92 2.79 -13.84
CA ILE A 51 -7.52 2.37 -15.11
C ILE A 51 -8.51 1.22 -14.89
N ASN A 52 -8.12 0.20 -14.13
CA ASN A 52 -8.97 -0.96 -13.89
C ASN A 52 -10.18 -0.58 -13.02
N SER A 53 -9.97 0.19 -11.95
CA SER A 53 -11.04 0.62 -11.05
C SER A 53 -11.98 1.62 -11.70
N LEU A 54 -11.49 2.56 -12.53
CA LEU A 54 -12.34 3.48 -13.28
C LEU A 54 -13.18 2.74 -14.32
N ALA A 55 -12.61 1.75 -15.01
CA ALA A 55 -13.37 0.91 -15.95
C ALA A 55 -14.49 0.14 -15.25
N GLN A 56 -14.22 -0.44 -14.06
CA GLN A 56 -15.23 -1.13 -13.25
C GLN A 56 -16.27 -0.17 -12.63
N ALA A 57 -15.85 1.00 -12.16
CA ALA A 57 -16.76 2.00 -11.60
C ALA A 57 -17.71 2.56 -12.68
N THR A 58 -17.21 2.75 -13.91
CA THR A 58 -18.01 3.23 -15.04
C THR A 58 -19.04 2.21 -15.47
N SER A 59 -18.68 0.93 -15.48
CA SER A 59 -19.59 -0.15 -15.87
C SER A 59 -20.63 -0.49 -14.80
N GLY A 60 -20.30 -0.32 -13.51
CA GLY A 60 -21.18 -0.71 -12.39
C GLY A 60 -22.07 0.39 -11.81
N ALA A 61 -21.58 1.61 -11.63
CA ALA A 61 -22.26 2.65 -10.84
C ALA A 61 -22.78 3.85 -11.67
N GLY A 62 -22.52 3.87 -12.97
CA GLY A 62 -22.83 5.00 -13.85
C GLY A 62 -22.02 6.27 -13.52
N GLY A 63 -22.16 7.32 -14.33
CA GLY A 63 -21.33 8.53 -14.23
C GLY A 63 -21.44 9.30 -12.89
N ILE A 64 -22.56 9.15 -12.17
CA ILE A 64 -22.79 9.82 -10.87
C ILE A 64 -21.94 9.18 -9.76
N GLY A 65 -21.75 7.85 -9.79
CA GLY A 65 -20.92 7.13 -8.82
C GLY A 65 -19.44 7.51 -8.92
N ILE A 66 -18.95 7.78 -10.12
CA ILE A 66 -17.58 8.23 -10.36
C ILE A 66 -17.37 9.67 -9.88
N GLY A 67 -18.34 10.57 -10.11
CA GLY A 67 -18.19 11.97 -9.72
C GLY A 67 -18.20 12.16 -8.20
N ILE A 68 -19.28 11.72 -7.54
CA ILE A 68 -19.51 11.98 -6.11
C ILE A 68 -18.80 10.92 -5.25
N GLY A 69 -18.89 9.65 -5.64
CA GLY A 69 -18.30 8.55 -4.88
C GLY A 69 -16.78 8.62 -4.80
N TRP A 70 -16.11 9.05 -5.88
CA TRP A 70 -14.66 9.23 -5.87
C TRP A 70 -14.21 10.36 -4.93
N LEU A 71 -14.88 11.53 -4.98
CA LEU A 71 -14.55 12.66 -4.09
C LEU A 71 -14.77 12.32 -2.62
N VAL A 72 -15.87 11.65 -2.28
CA VAL A 72 -16.15 11.19 -0.92
C VAL A 72 -15.09 10.17 -0.48
N GLY A 73 -14.75 9.21 -1.35
CA GLY A 73 -13.69 8.24 -1.10
C GLY A 73 -12.32 8.88 -0.85
N CYS A 74 -11.94 9.89 -1.64
CA CYS A 74 -10.74 10.69 -1.44
C CYS A 74 -10.74 11.39 -0.07
N PHE A 75 -11.87 11.99 0.33
CA PHE A 75 -11.97 12.70 1.61
C PHE A 75 -11.80 11.75 2.82
N VAL A 76 -12.47 10.59 2.78
CA VAL A 76 -12.34 9.56 3.82
C VAL A 76 -10.90 9.03 3.88
N SER A 77 -10.31 8.75 2.71
CA SER A 77 -8.92 8.26 2.63
C SER A 77 -7.93 9.28 3.16
N LEU A 78 -8.15 10.57 2.90
CA LEU A 78 -7.31 11.66 3.41
C LEU A 78 -7.43 11.80 4.93
N THR A 79 -8.63 11.67 5.47
CA THR A 79 -8.84 11.70 6.94
C THR A 79 -8.12 10.53 7.60
N PHE A 80 -8.20 9.33 7.04
CA PHE A 80 -7.46 8.16 7.54
C PHE A 80 -5.94 8.35 7.42
N ALA A 81 -5.46 8.89 6.30
CA ALA A 81 -4.04 9.19 6.10
C ALA A 81 -3.51 10.19 7.13
N VAL A 82 -4.28 11.23 7.45
CA VAL A 82 -3.92 12.21 8.50
C VAL A 82 -3.84 11.53 9.87
N ALA A 83 -4.83 10.71 10.25
CA ALA A 83 -4.79 9.97 11.51
C ALA A 83 -3.57 9.04 11.61
N MET A 84 -3.26 8.31 10.54
CA MET A 84 -2.07 7.45 10.48
C MET A 84 -0.76 8.24 10.53
N SER A 85 -0.72 9.44 9.93
CA SER A 85 0.45 10.32 9.98
C SER A 85 0.76 10.79 11.42
N GLN A 86 -0.28 11.04 12.23
CA GLN A 86 -0.11 11.42 13.63
C GLN A 86 0.47 10.27 14.45
N ILE A 87 -0.03 9.04 14.25
CA ILE A 87 0.47 7.84 14.92
C ILE A 87 1.93 7.57 14.52
N SER A 88 2.25 7.66 13.23
CA SER A 88 3.61 7.47 12.73
C SER A 88 4.59 8.52 13.24
N SER A 89 4.13 9.74 13.56
CA SER A 89 4.97 10.78 14.16
C SER A 89 5.21 10.58 15.66
N ALA A 90 4.25 9.98 16.37
CA ALA A 90 4.37 9.67 17.80
C ALA A 90 5.20 8.40 18.06
N TYR A 91 5.12 7.41 17.17
CA TYR A 91 5.82 6.13 17.28
C TYR A 91 6.59 5.80 15.98
N PRO A 92 7.78 6.39 15.78
CA PRO A 92 8.64 6.13 14.63
C PRO A 92 9.40 4.80 14.79
N THR A 93 8.70 3.72 15.12
CA THR A 93 9.28 2.39 15.31
C THR A 93 9.06 1.53 14.06
N ALA A 94 10.08 0.76 13.68
CA ALA A 94 10.09 -0.06 12.47
C ALA A 94 9.09 -1.26 12.47
N GLY A 95 8.25 -1.38 13.51
CA GLY A 95 7.34 -2.51 13.70
C GLY A 95 5.99 -2.41 12.98
N GLY A 96 5.72 -1.32 12.25
CA GLY A 96 4.54 -1.16 11.40
C GLY A 96 3.19 -1.28 12.12
N LEU A 97 2.14 -1.64 11.36
CA LEU A 97 0.75 -1.75 11.84
C LEU A 97 0.59 -2.70 13.04
N TYR A 98 1.36 -3.79 13.09
CA TYR A 98 1.35 -4.75 14.20
C TYR A 98 1.82 -4.08 15.50
N HIS A 99 2.91 -3.32 15.42
CA HIS A 99 3.50 -2.68 16.59
C HIS A 99 2.64 -1.53 17.09
N TRP A 100 2.10 -0.69 16.20
CA TRP A 100 1.12 0.34 16.58
C TRP A 100 -0.15 -0.27 17.19
N GLY A 101 -0.66 -1.38 16.63
CA GLY A 101 -1.81 -2.11 17.18
C GLY A 101 -1.54 -2.79 18.52
N SER A 102 -0.29 -3.16 18.80
CA SER A 102 0.14 -3.72 20.10
C SER A 102 0.36 -2.66 21.18
N ILE A 103 0.74 -1.44 20.80
CA ILE A 103 0.96 -0.30 21.72
C ILE A 103 -0.38 0.35 22.11
N LEU A 104 -1.28 0.55 21.14
CA LEU A 104 -2.51 1.34 21.37
C LEU A 104 -3.68 0.53 21.96
N GLY A 105 -3.63 -0.80 21.88
CA GLY A 105 -4.71 -1.68 22.32
C GLY A 105 -4.23 -2.74 23.30
N ASN A 106 -3.93 -3.93 22.79
CA ASN A 106 -3.44 -5.06 23.56
C ASN A 106 -2.68 -6.02 22.62
N ARG A 107 -1.90 -6.98 23.15
CA ARG A 107 -1.15 -7.95 22.31
C ARG A 107 -2.05 -8.68 21.29
N GLY A 108 -3.32 -8.89 21.64
CA GLY A 108 -4.33 -9.52 20.77
C GLY A 108 -4.82 -8.62 19.62
N THR A 109 -4.97 -7.31 19.82
CA THR A 109 -5.40 -6.41 18.74
C THR A 109 -4.30 -6.23 17.70
N GLY A 110 -3.04 -6.13 18.14
CA GLY A 110 -1.89 -6.16 17.22
C GLY A 110 -1.87 -7.43 16.36
N TRP A 111 -2.08 -8.60 16.97
CA TRP A 111 -2.14 -9.89 16.25
C TRP A 111 -3.27 -9.93 15.22
N VAL A 112 -4.48 -9.52 15.59
CA VAL A 112 -5.62 -9.47 14.65
C VAL A 112 -5.34 -8.48 13.52
N THR A 113 -4.81 -7.29 13.80
CA THR A 113 -4.44 -6.31 12.77
C THR A 113 -3.39 -6.86 11.81
N ALA A 114 -2.40 -7.61 12.31
CA ALA A 114 -1.40 -8.25 11.45
C ALA A 114 -2.01 -9.33 10.54
N TRP A 115 -2.90 -10.17 11.06
CA TRP A 115 -3.60 -11.18 10.26
C TRP A 115 -4.53 -10.54 9.22
N LEU A 116 -5.28 -9.51 9.59
CA LEU A 116 -6.13 -8.78 8.65
C LEU A 116 -5.29 -8.09 7.56
N ASN A 117 -4.14 -7.51 7.93
CA ASN A 117 -3.22 -6.92 6.95
C ASN A 117 -2.63 -7.99 6.01
N LEU A 118 -2.23 -9.15 6.53
CA LEU A 118 -1.72 -10.26 5.72
C LEU A 118 -2.79 -10.78 4.75
N LEU A 119 -4.01 -11.02 5.23
CA LEU A 119 -5.13 -11.44 4.39
C LEU A 119 -5.47 -10.38 3.34
N GLY A 120 -5.41 -9.10 3.70
CA GLY A 120 -5.57 -7.99 2.78
C GLY A 120 -4.53 -8.01 1.67
N LEU A 121 -3.25 -8.17 2.02
CA LEU A 121 -2.15 -8.26 1.04
C LEU A 121 -2.29 -9.46 0.10
N ILE A 122 -2.66 -10.63 0.62
CA ILE A 122 -2.90 -11.83 -0.21
C ILE A 122 -4.06 -11.60 -1.18
N THR A 123 -5.15 -10.99 -0.69
CA THR A 123 -6.33 -10.69 -1.50
C THR A 123 -6.02 -9.66 -2.58
N VAL A 124 -5.27 -8.60 -2.23
CA VAL A 124 -4.83 -7.55 -3.16
C VAL A 124 -3.91 -8.12 -4.23
N LEU A 125 -2.97 -9.00 -3.87
CA LEU A 125 -2.08 -9.67 -4.83
C LEU A 125 -2.90 -10.51 -5.83
N GLY A 126 -3.86 -11.29 -5.35
CA GLY A 126 -4.77 -12.05 -6.21
C GLY A 126 -5.59 -11.15 -7.13
N ALA A 127 -6.14 -10.05 -6.62
CA ALA A 127 -6.91 -9.09 -7.41
C ALA A 127 -6.06 -8.43 -8.51
N ILE A 128 -4.81 -8.05 -8.24
CA ILE A 128 -3.89 -7.46 -9.22
C ILE A 128 -3.54 -8.47 -10.31
N ASN A 129 -3.29 -9.72 -9.95
CA ASN A 129 -2.98 -10.77 -10.92
C ASN A 129 -4.17 -11.05 -11.86
N VAL A 130 -5.39 -11.12 -11.31
CA VAL A 130 -6.61 -11.25 -12.13
C VAL A 130 -6.82 -10.02 -13.01
N GLY A 131 -6.65 -8.80 -12.48
CA GLY A 131 -6.75 -7.57 -13.26
C GLY A 131 -5.75 -7.49 -14.41
N THR A 132 -4.52 -7.98 -14.18
CA THR A 132 -3.46 -8.07 -15.21
C THR A 132 -3.84 -9.05 -16.30
N TRP A 133 -4.39 -10.21 -15.95
CA TRP A 133 -4.94 -11.16 -16.94
C TRP A 133 -6.05 -10.53 -17.78
N THR A 134 -7.01 -9.85 -17.16
CA THR A 134 -8.11 -9.17 -17.88
C THR A 134 -7.58 -8.12 -18.85
N PHE A 135 -6.57 -7.35 -18.44
CA PHE A 135 -5.91 -6.38 -19.33
C PHE A 135 -5.16 -7.08 -20.47
N PHE A 136 -4.41 -8.14 -20.18
CA PHE A 136 -3.63 -8.89 -21.18
C PHE A 136 -4.52 -9.53 -22.25
N VAL A 137 -5.61 -10.19 -21.84
CA VAL A 137 -6.59 -10.76 -22.79
C VAL A 137 -7.32 -9.66 -23.55
N GLY A 138 -7.67 -8.55 -22.91
CA GLY A 138 -8.30 -7.41 -23.59
C GLY A 138 -7.39 -6.76 -24.66
N ALA A 139 -6.09 -6.64 -24.38
CA ALA A 139 -5.13 -5.99 -25.26
C ALA A 139 -4.56 -6.92 -26.35
N PHE A 140 -4.25 -8.17 -26.00
CA PHE A 140 -3.56 -9.12 -26.87
C PHE A 140 -4.39 -10.33 -27.29
N GLY A 141 -5.54 -10.57 -26.66
CA GLY A 141 -6.45 -11.68 -27.00
C GLY A 141 -6.90 -11.68 -28.47
N PRO A 142 -7.31 -10.53 -29.05
CA PRO A 142 -7.67 -10.47 -30.47
C PRO A 142 -6.49 -10.72 -31.42
N ALA A 143 -5.26 -10.43 -30.98
CA ALA A 143 -4.04 -10.56 -31.79
C ALA A 143 -3.40 -11.97 -31.71
N LEU A 144 -3.62 -12.69 -30.60
CA LEU A 144 -3.02 -14.02 -30.34
C LEU A 144 -4.02 -15.17 -30.45
N GLY A 145 -5.32 -14.90 -30.68
CA GLY A 145 -6.35 -15.93 -30.81
C GLY A 145 -6.57 -16.76 -29.54
N ILE A 146 -6.20 -16.21 -28.38
CA ILE A 146 -6.31 -16.91 -27.10
C ILE A 146 -7.77 -16.83 -26.63
N GLU A 147 -8.47 -17.97 -26.61
CA GLU A 147 -9.78 -18.06 -25.95
C GLU A 147 -9.63 -17.82 -24.45
N GLY A 148 -10.52 -16.99 -23.89
CA GLY A 148 -10.58 -16.64 -22.47
C GLY A 148 -11.06 -17.77 -21.57
N THR A 149 -10.48 -18.95 -21.71
CA THR A 149 -10.83 -20.15 -20.94
C THR A 149 -10.18 -20.09 -19.56
N LEU A 150 -10.89 -20.57 -18.53
CA LEU A 150 -10.44 -20.59 -17.14
C LEU A 150 -9.06 -21.25 -16.95
N THR A 151 -8.76 -22.26 -17.78
CA THR A 151 -7.47 -22.96 -17.82
C THR A 151 -6.32 -22.04 -18.23
N ASN A 152 -6.52 -21.17 -19.22
CA ASN A 152 -5.48 -20.25 -19.70
C ASN A 152 -5.22 -19.14 -18.68
N GLN A 153 -6.28 -18.70 -17.99
CA GLN A 153 -6.17 -17.78 -16.86
C GLN A 153 -5.34 -18.39 -15.73
N MET A 154 -5.63 -19.64 -15.33
CA MET A 154 -4.86 -20.31 -14.28
C MET A 154 -3.39 -20.49 -14.64
N ILE A 155 -3.07 -20.87 -15.88
CA ILE A 155 -1.68 -21.01 -16.34
C ILE A 155 -0.95 -19.67 -16.28
N PHE A 156 -1.57 -18.59 -16.74
CA PHE A 156 -0.96 -17.25 -16.68
C PHE A 156 -0.74 -16.77 -15.25
N LEU A 157 -1.72 -16.99 -14.37
CA LEU A 157 -1.62 -16.63 -12.96
C LEU A 157 -0.50 -17.40 -12.24
N VAL A 158 -0.29 -18.68 -12.58
CA VAL A 158 0.81 -19.49 -12.03
C VAL A 158 2.18 -19.05 -12.53
N ILE A 159 2.27 -18.49 -13.75
CA ILE A 159 3.54 -18.00 -14.30
C ILE A 159 3.93 -16.64 -13.70
N ILE A 160 2.95 -15.79 -13.38
CA ILE A 160 3.19 -14.42 -12.91
C ILE A 160 3.28 -14.28 -11.38
N THR A 161 2.81 -15.28 -10.63
CA THR A 161 2.86 -15.34 -9.16
C THR A 161 4.10 -16.07 -8.69
#